data_AF-A0A977MZX8-F1
#
_entry.id   AF-A0A977MZX8-F1
#
_cell.length_a   1.000
_cell.length_b   1.000
_cell.length_c   1.000
_cell.angle_alpha   90.00
_cell.angle_beta   90.00
_cell.angle_gamma   90.00
#
_symmetry.space_group_name_H-M   'P 1'
#
loop_
_entity.id
_entity.type
_entity.pdbx_description
1 polymer ?
#
loop_
_entity_poly.entity_id
_entity_poly.type
_entity_poly.pdbx_seq_one_letter_code
_entity_poly.pdbx_strand_id
1 'polypeptide(L)' 'EGYLTSCTFDYLTNSFDTKLFVGCIFVCSYVFPMSLIIYFYSGIVSQVFAHEAA' A
#
# COMPACT_ATOMS: atom_id res chain seq x y z
N GLU A 1 -6.73 -21.17 11.29
CA GLU A 1 -7.53 -20.79 10.09
C GLU A 1 -8.68 -21.75 9.71
N GLY A 2 -8.61 -23.07 9.92
CA GLY A 2 -9.65 -24.02 9.43
C GLY A 2 -10.86 -24.31 10.35
N TYR A 3 -10.96 -23.66 11.52
CA TYR A 3 -11.99 -23.95 12.55
C TYR A 3 -12.68 -22.68 13.08
N LEU A 4 -12.80 -21.63 12.27
CA LEU A 4 -13.47 -20.36 12.63
C LEU A 4 -12.92 -19.61 13.88
N THR A 5 -11.72 -19.91 14.37
CA THR A 5 -11.10 -19.18 15.52
C THR A 5 -9.95 -18.25 15.11
N SER A 6 -10.07 -17.52 14.00
CA SER A 6 -9.03 -16.56 13.59
C SER A 6 -9.12 -15.26 14.41
N CYS A 7 -8.01 -14.84 15.01
CA CYS A 7 -7.88 -13.55 15.72
C CYS A 7 -7.70 -12.34 14.77
N THR A 8 -8.06 -12.48 13.50
CA THR A 8 -7.90 -11.50 12.42
C THR A 8 -9.03 -11.71 11.42
N PHE A 9 -9.29 -10.74 10.53
CA PHE A 9 -10.35 -10.87 9.54
C PHE A 9 -10.09 -12.08 8.62
N ASP A 10 -11.17 -12.74 8.19
CA ASP A 10 -11.09 -13.90 7.33
C ASP A 10 -10.75 -13.50 5.88
N TYR A 11 -9.52 -13.79 5.46
CA TYR A 11 -9.00 -13.51 4.11
C TYR A 11 -8.95 -14.76 3.20
N LEU A 12 -9.25 -15.94 3.75
CA LEU A 12 -9.23 -17.23 3.03
C LEU A 12 -10.56 -17.48 2.29
N THR A 13 -11.67 -16.98 2.82
CA THR A 13 -12.98 -17.14 2.18
C THR A 13 -13.06 -16.33 0.89
N ASN A 14 -13.47 -16.99 -0.21
CA ASN A 14 -13.55 -16.39 -1.54
C ASN A 14 -14.88 -15.67 -1.80
N SER A 15 -15.34 -14.88 -0.83
CA SER A 15 -16.54 -14.06 -0.96
C SER A 15 -16.20 -12.71 -1.61
N PHE A 16 -17.19 -12.09 -2.26
CA PHE A 16 -17.03 -10.78 -2.87
C PHE A 16 -16.63 -9.71 -1.84
N ASP A 17 -17.29 -9.72 -0.67
CA ASP A 17 -17.03 -8.76 0.40
C ASP A 17 -15.58 -8.83 0.92
N THR A 18 -15.06 -10.05 1.10
CA THR A 18 -13.66 -10.27 1.51
C THR A 18 -12.69 -9.72 0.46
N LYS A 19 -12.92 -10.01 -0.82
CA LYS A 19 -12.08 -9.50 -1.93
C LYS A 19 -12.10 -7.99 -2.00
N LEU A 20 -13.27 -7.38 -1.84
CA LEU A 20 -13.42 -5.93 -1.83
C LEU A 20 -12.68 -5.30 -0.65
N PHE A 21 -12.84 -5.87 0.55
CA PHE A 21 -12.17 -5.38 1.76
C PHE A 21 -10.64 -5.46 1.66
N VAL A 22 -10.10 -6.61 1.24
CA VAL A 22 -8.66 -6.80 1.01
C VAL A 22 -8.15 -5.81 -0.04
N GLY A 23 -8.90 -5.65 -1.13
CA GLY A 23 -8.56 -4.71 -2.20
C GLY A 23 -8.50 -3.26 -1.71
N CYS A 24 -9.49 -2.82 -0.95
CA CYS A 24 -9.53 -1.48 -0.36
C CYS A 24 -8.34 -1.23 0.58
N ILE A 25 -8.04 -2.19 1.48
CA ILE A 25 -6.89 -2.05 2.39
C ILE A 25 -5.58 -2.01 1.60
N PHE A 26 -5.42 -2.86 0.58
CA PHE A 26 -4.21 -2.83 -0.25
C PHE A 26 -4.01 -1.48 -0.95
N VAL A 27 -5.07 -0.92 -1.53
CA VAL A 27 -4.97 0.38 -2.21
C VAL A 27 -4.67 1.51 -1.23
N CYS A 28 -5.40 1.58 -0.11
CA CYS A 28 -5.28 2.67 0.86
C CYS A 28 -4.01 2.59 1.70
N SER A 29 -3.60 1.38 2.12
CA SER A 29 -2.49 1.18 3.06
C SER A 29 -1.17 0.82 2.40
N TYR A 30 -1.16 0.44 1.10
CA TYR A 30 0.07 0.15 0.38
C TYR A 30 0.27 1.06 -0.82
N VAL A 31 -0.68 1.09 -1.76
CA VAL A 31 -0.49 1.83 -3.03
C VAL A 31 -0.40 3.35 -2.80
N PHE A 32 -1.32 3.90 -2.01
CA PHE A 32 -1.33 5.34 -1.72
C PHE A 32 -0.10 5.83 -0.93
N PRO A 33 0.34 5.20 0.18
CA PRO A 33 1.56 5.62 0.84
C PRO A 33 2.80 5.42 -0.03
N MET A 34 2.89 4.32 -0.80
CA MET A 34 4.02 4.10 -1.70
C MET A 34 4.12 5.18 -2.79
N SER A 35 2.99 5.58 -3.39
CA SER A 35 3.00 6.62 -4.41
C SER A 35 3.41 7.99 -3.84
N LEU A 36 2.94 8.32 -2.63
CA LEU A 36 3.37 9.53 -1.92
C LEU A 36 4.87 9.52 -1.63
N ILE A 37 5.40 8.40 -1.11
CA ILE A 37 6.84 8.26 -0.85
C ILE A 37 7.64 8.49 -2.13
N ILE A 38 7.25 7.84 -3.23
CA ILE A 38 7.93 8.00 -4.52
C ILE A 38 7.87 9.46 -5.00
N TYR A 39 6.72 10.12 -4.89
CA TYR A 39 6.56 11.52 -5.30
C TYR A 39 7.44 12.48 -4.48
N PHE A 40 7.48 12.32 -3.15
CA PHE A 40 8.32 13.17 -2.31
C PHE A 40 9.80 12.92 -2.55
N TYR A 41 10.21 11.65 -2.66
CA TYR A 41 11.61 11.30 -2.92
C TYR A 41 12.08 11.72 -4.31
N SER A 42 11.24 11.64 -5.34
CA SER A 42 11.60 12.14 -6.67
C SER A 42 11.86 13.65 -6.66
N GLY A 43 11.12 14.40 -5.85
CA GLY A 43 11.37 15.82 -5.59
C GLY A 43 12.75 16.06 -4.95
N ILE A 44 13.08 15.33 -3.89
CA ILE A 44 14.40 15.44 -3.21
C ILE A 44 15.53 15.18 -4.20
N VAL A 45 15.46 14.09 -4.96
CA VAL A 45 16.49 13.73 -5.94
C VAL A 45 16.64 14.80 -7.01
N SER A 46 15.53 15.36 -7.51
CA SER A 46 15.56 16.44 -8.50
C SER A 46 16.28 17.68 -7.98
N GLN A 47 16.11 18.02 -6.70
CA GLN A 47 16.83 19.13 -6.06
C GLN A 47 18.33 18.83 -5.89
N VAL A 48 18.68 17.60 -5.50
CA VAL A 48 20.07 17.18 -5.36
C VAL A 48 20.79 17.25 -6.72
N PHE A 49 20.19 16.75 -7.79
CA PHE A 49 20.76 16.85 -9.13
C PHE A 49 20.92 18.30 -9.60
N ALA A 50 19.95 19.17 -9.33
CA ALA A 50 20.06 20.59 -9.65
C ALA A 50 21.19 21.28 -8.87
N HIS A 51 21.46 20.85 -7.64
CA HIS A 51 22.56 21.34 -6.83
C HIS A 51 23.93 20.82 -7.29
N GLU A 52 24.02 19.55 -7.70
CA GLU A 52 25.27 18.94 -8.19
C GLU A 52 25.65 19.38 -9.61
N ALA A 53 24.68 19.83 -10.41
CA ALA A 53 24.92 20.33 -11.76
C ALA A 53 25.37 21.81 -11.84
N ALA A 54 25.43 22.52 -10.71
CA ALA A 54 25.89 23.91 -10.59
C ALA A 54 27.37 23.99 -10.18
#